data_AF-E0XRR3-F1
#
_entry.id   AF-E0XRR3-F1
#
_cell.length_a   1.000
_cell.length_b   1.000
_cell.length_c   1.000
_cell.angle_alpha   90.00
_cell.angle_beta   90.00
_cell.angle_gamma   90.00
#
_symmetry.space_group_name_H-M   'P 1'
#
loop_
_entity.id
_entity.type
_entity.pdbx_description
1 polymer ?
#
loop_
_entity_poly.entity_id
_entity_poly.type
_entity_poly.pdbx_seq_one_letter_code
_entity_poly.pdbx_strand_id
1 'polypeptide(L)'
;MAFLLDGKPLAVDVPFTYGDIHYPANWLRLSTAQEKKDLGITEVADAPTYDSRFYNGDGSAKTLTDTNATDENGDLLKDENGDQVVILGVKSILKAQEKATAGSLLAKYDWYVIRKTEKDTAIPSAITTYRDAVRTACNTRETEIDNCADTAALVTLYGVTTDSNGKFVKYNMTQYPVDPNE
;
A
#
# COMPACT_ATOMS: atom_id res chain seq x y z
N MET A 1 17.93 1.69 13.23
CA MET A 1 18.23 2.64 14.30
C MET A 1 19.49 3.36 13.86
N ALA A 2 19.55 4.68 14.00
CA ALA A 2 20.70 5.49 13.58
C ALA A 2 21.45 6.03 14.80
N PHE A 3 22.78 6.00 14.76
CA PHE A 3 23.63 6.67 15.74
C PHE A 3 24.04 8.03 15.18
N LEU A 4 23.88 9.11 15.94
CA LEU A 4 24.31 10.44 15.55
C LEU A 4 25.39 10.96 16.50
N LEU A 5 26.49 11.46 15.95
CA LEU A 5 27.53 12.19 16.68
C LEU A 5 27.60 13.61 16.12
N ASP A 6 27.36 14.62 16.96
CA ASP A 6 27.23 16.03 16.55
C ASP A 6 26.28 16.24 15.35
N GLY A 7 25.18 15.47 15.31
CA GLY A 7 24.19 15.52 14.22
C GLY A 7 24.60 14.80 12.93
N LYS A 8 25.78 14.18 12.87
CA LYS A 8 26.24 13.39 11.72
C LYS A 8 25.97 11.90 11.94
N PRO A 9 25.47 11.17 10.93
CA PRO A 9 25.22 9.74 11.04
C PRO A 9 26.53 8.95 11.18
N LEU A 10 26.57 8.06 12.17
CA LEU A 10 27.60 7.04 12.35
C LEU A 10 27.04 5.68 11.94
N ALA A 11 27.75 5.02 11.02
CA ALA A 11 27.44 3.65 10.64
C ALA A 11 28.02 2.66 11.66
N VAL A 12 27.25 1.62 11.98
CA VAL A 12 27.73 0.49 12.78
C VAL A 12 28.81 -0.26 11.98
N ASP A 13 29.81 -0.80 12.68
CA ASP A 13 30.95 -1.53 12.09
C ASP A 13 31.81 -0.69 11.12
N VAL A 14 31.82 0.64 11.30
CA VAL A 14 32.70 1.57 10.58
C VAL A 14 33.56 2.33 11.60
N PRO A 15 34.89 2.35 11.46
CA PRO A 15 35.74 3.10 12.37
C PRO A 15 35.49 4.61 12.20
N PHE A 16 35.53 5.36 13.30
CA PHE A 16 35.29 6.80 13.30
C PHE A 16 36.30 7.51 14.19
N THR A 17 36.45 8.82 14.01
CA THR A 17 37.36 9.65 14.80
C THR A 17 36.57 10.77 15.45
N TYR A 18 36.84 11.04 16.72
CA TYR A 18 36.25 12.14 17.47
C TYR A 18 37.34 12.84 18.30
N GLY A 19 37.53 14.14 18.07
CA GLY A 19 38.73 14.84 18.53
C GLY A 19 40.00 14.17 18.01
N ASP A 20 40.94 13.87 18.91
CA ASP A 20 42.20 13.17 18.61
C ASP A 20 42.11 11.64 18.81
N ILE A 21 40.93 11.09 19.12
CA ILE A 21 40.73 9.67 19.43
C ILE A 21 40.19 8.93 18.22
N HIS A 22 40.83 7.81 17.87
CA HIS A 22 40.39 6.90 16.82
C HIS A 22 39.65 5.69 17.42
N TYR A 23 38.39 5.51 17.05
CA TYR A 23 37.54 4.43 17.53
C TYR A 23 37.50 3.28 16.50
N PRO A 24 37.70 2.02 16.94
CA PRO A 24 37.65 0.87 16.05
C PRO A 24 36.22 0.61 15.55
N ALA A 25 36.11 -0.09 14.41
CA ALA A 25 34.85 -0.37 13.74
C ALA A 25 33.75 -0.97 14.66
N ASN A 26 34.15 -1.89 15.53
CA ASN A 26 33.23 -2.60 16.44
C ASN A 26 32.86 -1.81 17.70
N TRP A 27 33.41 -0.61 17.92
CA TRP A 27 33.23 0.14 19.17
C TRP A 27 31.76 0.44 19.44
N LEU A 28 31.03 0.98 18.45
CA LEU A 28 29.59 1.29 18.57
C LEU A 28 28.72 0.10 18.98
N ARG A 29 29.13 -1.12 18.62
CA ARG A 29 28.43 -2.37 18.94
C ARG A 29 28.76 -2.88 20.35
N LEU A 30 29.97 -2.65 20.83
CA LEU A 30 30.46 -3.16 22.12
C LEU A 30 30.30 -2.17 23.27
N SER A 31 30.17 -0.88 22.96
CA SER A 31 30.02 0.18 23.96
C SER A 31 28.62 0.21 24.56
N THR A 32 28.59 0.54 25.84
CA THR A 32 27.37 0.75 26.61
C THR A 32 26.65 2.02 26.17
N ALA A 33 25.35 2.12 26.49
CA ALA A 33 24.57 3.33 26.21
C ALA A 33 25.14 4.58 26.92
N GLN A 34 25.77 4.39 28.10
CA GLN A 34 26.39 5.48 28.84
C GLN A 34 27.66 5.99 28.13
N GLU A 35 28.54 5.09 27.68
CA GLU A 35 29.77 5.48 26.96
C GLU A 35 29.46 6.21 25.64
N LYS A 36 28.41 5.79 24.93
CA LYS A 36 27.94 6.49 23.73
C LYS A 36 27.44 7.89 24.09
N LYS A 37 26.61 8.00 25.13
CA LYS A 37 26.05 9.29 25.57
C LYS A 37 27.13 10.26 26.06
N ASP A 38 28.14 9.77 26.77
CA ASP A 38 29.26 10.57 27.25
C ASP A 38 30.10 11.14 26.11
N LEU A 39 30.15 10.45 24.96
CA LEU A 39 30.74 10.94 23.71
C LEU A 39 29.82 11.85 22.90
N GLY A 40 28.61 12.15 23.39
CA GLY A 40 27.61 12.93 22.66
C GLY A 40 26.90 12.15 21.56
N ILE A 41 27.04 10.82 21.53
CA ILE A 41 26.34 9.96 20.57
C ILE A 41 24.90 9.79 21.03
N THR A 42 23.96 10.17 20.17
CA THR A 42 22.53 9.98 20.39
C THR A 42 22.01 8.82 19.55
N GLU A 43 21.23 7.94 20.17
CA GLU A 43 20.53 6.87 19.49
C GLU A 43 19.18 7.41 19.01
N VAL A 44 19.00 7.48 17.70
CA VAL A 44 17.75 7.90 17.06
C VAL A 44 17.06 6.67 16.51
N ALA A 45 15.85 6.40 17.01
CA ALA A 45 15.01 5.35 16.44
C ALA A 45 14.76 5.62 14.96
N ASP A 46 14.64 4.56 14.15
CA ASP A 46 14.25 4.76 12.75
C ASP A 46 12.87 5.39 12.70
N ALA A 47 12.66 6.27 11.72
CA ALA A 47 11.33 6.79 11.46
C ALA A 47 10.38 5.61 11.17
N PRO A 48 9.17 5.59 11.77
CA PRO A 48 8.18 4.58 11.46
C PRO A 48 7.84 4.62 9.97
N THR A 49 7.81 3.45 9.33
CA THR A 49 7.35 3.31 7.94
C THR A 49 5.86 3.05 7.93
N TYR A 50 5.12 3.86 7.20
CA TYR A 50 3.68 3.71 7.04
C TYR A 50 3.33 3.21 5.64
N ASP A 51 2.25 2.43 5.53
CA ASP A 51 1.72 2.05 4.22
C ASP A 51 1.14 3.28 3.52
N SER A 52 1.87 3.76 2.51
CA SER A 52 1.55 4.97 1.75
C SER A 52 0.18 4.93 1.04
N ARG A 53 -0.43 3.75 0.90
CA ARG A 53 -1.81 3.62 0.40
C ARG A 53 -2.82 4.22 1.37
N PHE A 54 -2.55 4.11 2.66
CA PHE A 54 -3.50 4.40 3.74
C PHE A 54 -3.10 5.63 4.59
N TYR A 55 -1.81 5.92 4.66
CA TYR A 55 -1.24 6.96 5.53
C TYR A 55 -0.41 7.98 4.74
N ASN A 56 -0.32 9.18 5.28
CA ASN A 56 0.62 10.21 4.85
C ASN A 56 2.01 9.94 5.44
N GLY A 57 3.03 10.67 4.97
CA GLY A 57 4.42 10.49 5.42
C GLY A 57 4.66 10.80 6.90
N ASP A 58 3.74 11.53 7.54
CA ASP A 58 3.76 11.85 8.97
C ASP A 58 2.98 10.83 9.84
N GLY A 59 2.42 9.78 9.21
CA GLY A 59 1.62 8.75 9.89
C GLY A 59 0.15 9.11 10.08
N SER A 60 -0.30 10.31 9.67
CA SER A 60 -1.72 10.65 9.69
C SER A 60 -2.50 9.80 8.67
N ALA A 61 -3.68 9.34 9.06
CA ALA A 61 -4.56 8.58 8.18
C ALA A 61 -5.12 9.47 7.07
N LYS A 62 -5.10 8.96 5.83
CA LYS A 62 -5.75 9.64 4.70
C LYS A 62 -7.27 9.59 4.84
N THR A 63 -7.96 10.53 4.19
CA THR A 63 -9.42 10.59 4.16
C THR A 63 -9.99 9.34 3.47
N LEU A 64 -10.97 8.69 4.10
CA LEU A 64 -11.53 7.43 3.59
C LEU A 64 -12.53 7.66 2.47
N THR A 65 -13.38 8.67 2.63
CA THR A 65 -14.45 9.03 1.70
C THR A 65 -14.04 10.25 0.88
N ASP A 66 -14.69 10.38 -0.27
CA ASP A 66 -14.52 11.53 -1.15
C ASP A 66 -14.98 12.81 -0.44
N THR A 67 -14.30 13.91 -0.74
CA THR A 67 -14.59 15.24 -0.17
C THR A 67 -14.62 16.27 -1.27
N ASN A 68 -15.48 17.29 -1.15
CA ASN A 68 -15.51 18.38 -2.10
C ASN A 68 -14.24 19.23 -1.95
N ALA A 69 -13.62 19.61 -3.07
CA ALA A 69 -12.52 20.55 -3.06
C ALA A 69 -13.05 21.96 -2.77
N THR A 70 -12.35 22.68 -1.89
CA THR A 70 -12.64 24.08 -1.55
C THR A 70 -11.43 24.95 -1.82
N ASP A 71 -11.67 26.25 -2.07
CA ASP A 71 -10.60 27.24 -2.18
C ASP A 71 -10.09 27.69 -0.79
N GLU A 72 -9.18 28.66 -0.77
CA GLU A 72 -8.60 29.22 0.47
C GLU A 72 -9.64 29.93 1.35
N ASN A 73 -10.79 30.34 0.79
CA ASN A 73 -11.89 30.97 1.50
C ASN A 73 -12.95 29.97 1.98
N GLY A 74 -12.82 28.69 1.58
CA GLY A 74 -13.77 27.63 1.89
C GLY A 74 -14.92 27.50 0.88
N ASP A 75 -14.87 28.21 -0.24
CA ASP A 75 -15.87 28.12 -1.30
C ASP A 75 -15.63 26.87 -2.16
N LEU A 76 -16.72 26.25 -2.62
CA LEU A 76 -16.66 25.03 -3.44
C LEU A 76 -15.99 25.30 -4.79
N LEU A 77 -14.95 24.54 -5.09
CA LEU A 77 -14.27 24.62 -6.39
C LEU A 77 -15.08 23.89 -7.46
N LYS A 78 -15.25 24.55 -8.60
CA LYS A 78 -15.84 23.99 -9.82
C LYS A 78 -14.78 23.90 -10.92
N ASP A 79 -14.92 22.91 -11.78
CA ASP A 79 -14.04 22.76 -12.94
C ASP A 79 -14.46 23.70 -14.10
N GLU A 80 -13.74 23.61 -15.22
CA GLU A 80 -13.99 24.43 -16.42
C GLU A 80 -15.38 24.22 -17.03
N ASN A 81 -16.03 23.09 -16.74
CA ASN A 81 -17.37 22.75 -17.22
C ASN A 81 -18.47 23.16 -16.22
N GLY A 82 -18.09 23.65 -15.03
CA GLY A 82 -19.00 24.03 -13.95
C GLY A 82 -19.39 22.88 -13.02
N ASP A 83 -18.75 21.71 -13.15
CA ASP A 83 -18.97 20.55 -12.29
C ASP A 83 -18.15 20.66 -11.00
N GLN A 84 -18.65 20.06 -9.91
CA GLN A 84 -17.98 20.10 -8.61
C GLN A 84 -16.66 19.32 -8.65
N VAL A 85 -15.57 19.96 -8.24
CA VAL A 85 -14.30 19.27 -8.05
C VAL A 85 -14.36 18.44 -6.76
N VAL A 86 -14.03 17.15 -6.87
CA VAL A 86 -14.04 16.19 -5.76
C VAL A 86 -12.63 15.62 -5.57
N ILE A 87 -12.14 15.66 -4.34
CA ILE A 87 -10.92 14.99 -3.91
C ILE A 87 -11.30 13.55 -3.52
N LEU A 88 -10.77 12.58 -4.25
CA LEU A 88 -11.05 11.18 -3.99
C LEU A 88 -10.45 10.73 -2.66
N GLY A 89 -11.26 10.06 -1.86
CA GLY A 89 -10.84 9.34 -0.67
C GLY A 89 -10.20 8.01 -1.02
N VAL A 90 -9.55 7.41 -0.02
CA VAL A 90 -8.83 6.14 -0.16
C VAL A 90 -9.74 5.03 -0.71
N LYS A 91 -11.00 4.92 -0.26
CA LYS A 91 -11.90 3.87 -0.75
C LYS A 91 -12.17 3.98 -2.25
N SER A 92 -12.42 5.18 -2.76
CA SER A 92 -12.66 5.40 -4.19
C SER A 92 -11.42 5.10 -5.02
N ILE A 93 -10.23 5.51 -4.56
CA ILE A 93 -8.95 5.20 -5.20
C ILE A 93 -8.73 3.68 -5.27
N LEU A 94 -8.93 2.97 -4.17
CA LEU A 94 -8.75 1.51 -4.11
C LEU A 94 -9.75 0.80 -5.03
N LYS A 95 -11.03 1.16 -5.01
CA LYS A 95 -12.03 0.57 -5.91
C LYS A 95 -11.70 0.80 -7.40
N ALA A 96 -11.14 1.97 -7.74
CA ALA A 96 -10.68 2.23 -9.10
C ALA A 96 -9.51 1.30 -9.50
N GLN A 97 -8.58 1.03 -8.58
CA GLN A 97 -7.48 0.08 -8.81
C GLN A 97 -7.98 -1.36 -8.98
N GLU A 98 -8.96 -1.78 -8.17
CA GLU A 98 -9.57 -3.12 -8.30
C GLU A 98 -10.28 -3.27 -9.65
N LYS A 99 -11.01 -2.23 -10.10
CA LYS A 99 -11.62 -2.21 -11.44
C LYS A 99 -10.60 -2.28 -12.56
N ALA A 100 -9.50 -1.53 -12.46
CA ALA A 100 -8.42 -1.57 -13.45
C ALA A 100 -7.77 -2.97 -13.53
N THR A 101 -7.60 -3.63 -12.38
CA THR A 101 -7.08 -4.99 -12.29
C THR A 101 -8.04 -5.98 -12.95
N ALA A 102 -9.32 -5.97 -12.57
CA ALA A 102 -10.34 -6.82 -13.17
C ALA A 102 -10.46 -6.60 -14.68
N GLY A 103 -10.42 -5.34 -15.14
CA GLY A 103 -10.41 -5.00 -16.56
C GLY A 103 -9.22 -5.61 -17.30
N SER A 104 -8.02 -5.54 -16.71
CA SER A 104 -6.80 -6.13 -17.30
C SER A 104 -6.88 -7.67 -17.41
N LEU A 105 -7.42 -8.34 -16.39
CA LEU A 105 -7.66 -9.78 -16.40
C LEU A 105 -8.69 -10.21 -17.46
N LEU A 106 -9.77 -9.43 -17.61
CA LEU A 106 -10.79 -9.67 -18.63
C LEU A 106 -10.26 -9.42 -20.04
N ALA A 107 -9.45 -8.37 -20.24
CA ALA A 107 -8.92 -7.98 -21.54
C ALA A 107 -8.14 -9.10 -22.25
N LYS A 108 -7.42 -9.95 -21.48
CA LYS A 108 -6.70 -11.13 -21.99
C LYS A 108 -7.62 -12.08 -22.81
N TYR A 109 -8.92 -12.08 -22.52
CA TYR A 109 -9.90 -12.98 -23.10
C TYR A 109 -10.98 -12.31 -23.95
N ASP A 110 -10.89 -11.00 -24.17
CA ASP A 110 -11.91 -10.27 -24.95
C ASP A 110 -11.94 -10.71 -26.42
N TRP A 111 -10.83 -11.20 -26.96
CA TRP A 111 -10.80 -11.78 -28.31
C TRP A 111 -11.74 -12.99 -28.48
N TYR A 112 -11.99 -13.77 -27.42
CA TYR A 112 -12.98 -14.86 -27.48
C TYR A 112 -14.39 -14.32 -27.67
N VAL A 113 -14.70 -13.18 -27.02
CA VAL A 113 -15.99 -12.49 -27.16
C VAL A 113 -16.13 -11.94 -28.59
N ILE A 114 -15.09 -11.25 -29.09
CA ILE A 114 -15.07 -10.73 -30.46
C ILE A 114 -15.23 -11.87 -31.47
N ARG A 115 -14.47 -12.96 -31.33
CA ARG A 115 -14.57 -14.14 -32.20
C ARG A 115 -15.97 -14.76 -32.16
N LYS A 116 -16.61 -14.81 -30.99
CA LYS A 116 -17.98 -15.29 -30.87
C LYS A 116 -18.94 -14.39 -31.62
N THR A 117 -18.80 -13.06 -31.51
CA THR A 117 -19.65 -12.09 -32.22
C THR A 117 -19.42 -12.09 -33.74
N GLU A 118 -18.18 -12.22 -34.20
CA GLU A 118 -17.85 -12.12 -35.63
C GLU A 118 -18.01 -13.44 -36.40
N LYS A 119 -17.81 -14.57 -35.74
CA LYS A 119 -17.68 -15.90 -36.38
C LYS A 119 -18.57 -16.98 -35.74
N ASP A 120 -19.40 -16.61 -34.76
CA ASP A 120 -20.25 -17.52 -33.98
C ASP A 120 -19.52 -18.67 -33.27
N THR A 121 -18.19 -18.67 -33.26
CA THR A 121 -17.40 -19.71 -32.63
C THR A 121 -17.58 -19.64 -31.12
N ALA A 122 -18.03 -20.73 -30.51
CA ALA A 122 -18.28 -20.80 -29.08
C ALA A 122 -17.05 -20.38 -28.25
N ILE A 123 -17.31 -19.68 -27.15
CA ILE A 123 -16.31 -19.38 -26.13
C ILE A 123 -16.10 -20.66 -25.30
N PRO A 124 -14.86 -21.11 -25.07
CA PRO A 124 -14.62 -22.25 -24.19
C PRO A 124 -15.21 -22.00 -22.80
N SER A 125 -15.88 -22.99 -22.23
CA SER A 125 -16.58 -22.84 -20.94
C SER A 125 -15.67 -22.35 -19.82
N ALA A 126 -14.42 -22.84 -19.76
CA ALA A 126 -13.42 -22.38 -18.79
C ALA A 126 -13.17 -20.86 -18.85
N ILE A 127 -13.19 -20.27 -20.05
CA ILE A 127 -13.00 -18.82 -20.23
C ILE A 127 -14.23 -18.04 -19.78
N THR A 128 -15.43 -18.51 -20.11
CA THR A 128 -16.67 -17.88 -19.62
C THR A 128 -16.72 -17.90 -18.10
N THR A 129 -16.48 -19.07 -17.48
CA THR A 129 -16.44 -19.24 -16.01
C THR A 129 -15.40 -18.32 -15.38
N TYR A 130 -14.19 -18.24 -15.94
CA TYR A 130 -13.14 -17.35 -15.45
C TYR A 130 -13.57 -15.87 -15.48
N ARG A 131 -14.10 -15.40 -16.62
CA ARG A 131 -14.54 -13.99 -16.76
C ARG A 131 -15.65 -13.63 -15.77
N ASP A 132 -16.60 -14.52 -15.54
CA ASP A 132 -17.67 -14.30 -14.56
C ASP A 132 -17.14 -14.31 -13.12
N ALA A 133 -16.19 -15.19 -12.82
CA ALA A 133 -15.51 -15.21 -11.53
C ALA A 133 -14.68 -13.94 -11.29
N VAL A 134 -14.01 -13.38 -12.31
CA VAL A 134 -13.29 -12.10 -12.20
C VAL A 134 -14.24 -10.94 -11.85
N ARG A 135 -15.39 -10.84 -12.55
CA ARG A 135 -16.39 -9.79 -12.26
C ARG A 135 -16.97 -9.94 -10.85
N THR A 136 -17.29 -11.16 -10.47
CA THR A 136 -17.80 -11.48 -9.13
C THR A 136 -16.77 -11.08 -8.07
N ALA A 137 -15.50 -11.46 -8.25
CA ALA A 137 -14.43 -11.10 -7.33
C ALA A 137 -14.24 -9.58 -7.23
N CYS A 138 -14.29 -8.84 -8.34
CA CYS A 138 -14.21 -7.38 -8.34
C CYS A 138 -15.34 -6.77 -7.49
N ASN A 139 -16.59 -7.17 -7.73
CA ASN A 139 -17.74 -6.66 -6.97
C ASN A 139 -17.63 -6.98 -5.47
N THR A 140 -17.17 -8.19 -5.12
CA THR A 140 -16.95 -8.59 -3.74
C THR A 140 -15.87 -7.73 -3.08
N ARG A 141 -14.74 -7.51 -3.76
CA ARG A 141 -13.63 -6.67 -3.25
C ARG A 141 -14.07 -5.23 -3.04
N GLU A 142 -14.84 -4.65 -3.96
CA GLU A 142 -15.45 -3.33 -3.78
C GLU A 142 -16.33 -3.28 -2.52
N THR A 143 -17.12 -4.32 -2.29
CA THR A 143 -17.98 -4.44 -1.09
C THR A 143 -17.15 -4.58 0.20
N GLU A 144 -16.07 -5.38 0.18
CA GLU A 144 -15.14 -5.51 1.31
C GLU A 144 -14.50 -4.17 1.67
N ILE A 145 -14.09 -3.37 0.68
CA ILE A 145 -13.55 -2.03 0.86
C ILE A 145 -14.61 -1.09 1.45
N ASP A 146 -15.83 -1.11 0.91
CA ASP A 146 -16.91 -0.25 1.39
C ASP A 146 -17.28 -0.57 2.85
N ASN A 147 -17.23 -1.84 3.24
CA ASN A 147 -17.52 -2.31 4.60
C ASN A 147 -16.45 -1.94 5.65
N CYS A 148 -15.25 -1.51 5.25
CA CYS A 148 -14.21 -1.12 6.20
C CYS A 148 -14.59 0.17 6.92
N ALA A 149 -14.73 0.14 8.25
CA ALA A 149 -15.16 1.29 9.04
C ALA A 149 -14.10 2.40 9.12
N ASP A 150 -12.82 2.02 9.13
CA ASP A 150 -11.70 2.93 9.30
C ASP A 150 -10.45 2.49 8.50
N THR A 151 -9.38 3.27 8.60
CA THR A 151 -8.09 2.98 7.96
C THR A 151 -7.46 1.68 8.46
N ALA A 152 -7.63 1.33 9.74
CA ALA A 152 -7.06 0.09 10.30
C ALA A 152 -7.78 -1.16 9.74
N ALA A 153 -9.09 -1.07 9.52
CA ALA A 153 -9.86 -2.10 8.84
C ALA A 153 -9.38 -2.30 7.38
N LEU A 154 -9.08 -1.22 6.65
CA LEU A 154 -8.51 -1.31 5.30
C LEU A 154 -7.11 -1.95 5.29
N VAL A 155 -6.23 -1.55 6.21
CA VAL A 155 -4.89 -2.16 6.37
C VAL A 155 -5.04 -3.66 6.64
N THR A 156 -5.98 -4.04 7.50
CA THR A 156 -6.27 -5.45 7.80
C THR A 156 -6.78 -6.17 6.55
N LEU A 157 -7.73 -5.59 5.81
CA LEU A 157 -8.29 -6.18 4.60
C LEU A 157 -7.20 -6.46 3.55
N TYR A 158 -6.30 -5.50 3.31
CA TYR A 158 -5.19 -5.64 2.35
C TYR A 158 -4.00 -6.44 2.90
N GLY A 159 -4.09 -6.91 4.14
CA GLY A 159 -3.10 -7.76 4.78
C GLY A 159 -3.37 -9.26 4.59
N VAL A 160 -2.72 -10.05 5.44
CA VAL A 160 -2.81 -11.51 5.49
C VAL A 160 -3.16 -11.99 6.89
N THR A 161 -3.80 -13.14 6.98
CA THR A 161 -3.94 -13.89 8.23
C THR A 161 -2.76 -14.84 8.36
N THR A 162 -2.12 -14.85 9.54
CA THR A 162 -1.05 -15.78 9.91
C THR A 162 -1.48 -16.68 11.06
N ASP A 163 -0.85 -17.85 11.20
CA ASP A 163 -1.06 -18.73 12.35
C ASP A 163 -0.29 -18.24 13.59
N SER A 164 -0.39 -18.99 14.70
CA SER A 164 0.30 -18.69 15.97
C SER A 164 1.84 -18.70 15.86
N ASN A 165 2.38 -19.27 14.79
CA ASN A 165 3.81 -19.34 14.52
C ASN A 165 4.24 -18.29 13.48
N GLY A 166 3.35 -17.36 13.10
CA GLY A 166 3.61 -16.33 12.11
C GLY A 166 3.65 -16.83 10.67
N LYS A 167 3.20 -18.07 10.38
CA LYS A 167 3.16 -18.61 9.02
C LYS A 167 1.91 -18.11 8.30
N PHE A 168 2.07 -17.73 7.03
CA PHE A 168 0.97 -17.33 6.15
C PHE A 168 -0.12 -18.41 6.08
N VAL A 169 -1.37 -18.00 6.25
CA VAL A 169 -2.57 -18.85 6.13
C VAL A 169 -3.37 -18.45 4.89
N LYS A 170 -3.75 -17.17 4.78
CA LYS A 170 -4.55 -16.65 3.68
C LYS A 170 -4.42 -15.14 3.53
N TYR A 171 -4.72 -14.64 2.35
CA TYR A 171 -5.05 -13.24 2.15
C TYR A 171 -6.41 -12.92 2.79
N ASN A 172 -6.55 -11.71 3.34
CA ASN A 172 -7.79 -11.31 4.00
C ASN A 172 -8.87 -10.89 3.00
N MET A 173 -8.46 -10.20 1.93
CA MET A 173 -9.34 -9.80 0.83
C MET A 173 -9.66 -10.98 -0.11
N THR A 174 -10.85 -10.99 -0.71
CA THR A 174 -11.26 -11.96 -1.74
C THR A 174 -10.29 -11.97 -2.90
N GLN A 175 -9.78 -13.14 -3.32
CA GLN A 175 -8.79 -13.24 -4.40
C GLN A 175 -9.45 -13.36 -5.78
N TYR A 176 -8.76 -12.87 -6.82
CA TYR A 176 -9.16 -13.13 -8.21
C TYR A 176 -8.95 -14.61 -8.56
N PRO A 177 -9.76 -15.17 -9.49
CA PRO A 177 -9.62 -16.55 -9.92
C PRO A 177 -8.25 -16.79 -10.59
N VAL A 178 -7.76 -18.02 -10.49
CA VAL A 178 -6.56 -18.47 -11.21
C VAL A 178 -6.87 -18.47 -12.70
N ASP A 179 -5.90 -18.02 -13.50
CA ASP A 179 -6.01 -18.00 -14.94
C ASP A 179 -6.14 -19.44 -15.48
N PRO A 180 -7.15 -19.75 -16.31
CA PRO A 180 -7.36 -21.10 -16.84
C PRO A 180 -6.28 -21.57 -17.83
N ASN A 181 -5.37 -20.70 -18.25
CA ASN A 181 -4.28 -20.99 -19.18
C ASN A 181 -2.88 -20.75 -18.57
N GLU A 182 -2.77 -20.59 -17.26
CA GLU A 182 -1.49 -20.55 -16.51
C GLU A 182 -1.12 -21.91 -15.92
#